data_AF-A0A535QRN5-F1
#
_entry.id   AF-A0A535QRN5-F1
#
_cell.length_a   1.000
_cell.length_b   1.000
_cell.length_c   1.000
_cell.angle_alpha   90.00
_cell.angle_beta   90.00
_cell.angle_gamma   90.00
#
_symmetry.space_group_name_H-M   'P 1'
#
loop_
_entity.id
_entity.type
_entity.pdbx_description
1 polymer ?
#
loop_
_entity_poly.entity_id
_entity_poly.type
_entity_poly.pdbx_seq_one_letter_code
_entity_poly.pdbx_strand_id
1 'polypeptide(L)'
;MADTAPQIIPVEPKLLPEQRVEKRFPSWHQLALGGILLISVFMDFFQLGQNGFGSYYPPAVRSMMDNWHNFFFASYDPGGFVTIDKPPVGFWLQVISAKIFGFTPFSVLLP
;
A
#
# COMPACT_ATOMS: atom_id res chain seq x y z
N MET A 1 64.07 -49.21 -20.51
CA MET A 1 62.66 -49.20 -20.08
C MET A 1 62.23 -47.75 -20.02
N ALA A 2 61.58 -47.27 -21.08
CA ALA A 2 60.98 -45.94 -21.09
C ALA A 2 59.61 -46.04 -20.44
N ASP A 3 59.40 -45.24 -19.40
CA ASP A 3 58.21 -45.20 -18.57
C ASP A 3 57.09 -44.48 -19.33
N THR A 4 56.20 -45.24 -19.99
CA THR A 4 55.10 -44.70 -20.78
C THR A 4 53.86 -44.58 -19.89
N ALA A 5 53.85 -43.60 -18.98
CA ALA A 5 52.65 -43.28 -18.23
C ALA A 5 51.59 -42.68 -19.19
N PRO A 6 50.35 -43.20 -19.24
CA PRO A 6 49.30 -42.67 -20.10
C PRO A 6 48.92 -41.26 -19.64
N GLN A 7 49.10 -40.27 -20.51
CA GLN A 7 48.69 -38.90 -20.24
C GLN A 7 47.16 -38.81 -20.25
N ILE A 8 46.57 -38.66 -19.06
CA ILE A 8 45.15 -38.38 -18.89
C ILE A 8 44.93 -36.92 -19.30
N ILE A 9 44.43 -36.70 -20.51
CA ILE A 9 44.03 -35.37 -20.97
C ILE A 9 42.80 -34.95 -20.14
N PRO A 10 42.86 -33.84 -19.37
CA PRO A 10 41.69 -33.32 -18.70
C PRO A 10 40.68 -32.86 -19.76
N VAL A 11 39.60 -33.60 -19.94
CA VAL A 11 38.47 -33.15 -20.76
C VAL A 11 37.74 -32.10 -19.95
N GLU A 12 37.97 -30.83 -20.26
CA GLU A 12 37.27 -29.73 -19.61
C GLU A 12 35.77 -29.89 -19.88
N PRO A 13 34.93 -30.03 -18.83
CA PRO A 13 33.51 -30.18 -19.01
C PRO A 13 32.99 -28.92 -19.68
N LYS A 14 32.48 -29.06 -20.90
CA LYS A 14 31.81 -27.97 -21.63
C LYS A 14 30.58 -27.59 -20.82
N LEU A 15 30.71 -26.56 -19.98
CA LEU A 15 29.60 -25.93 -19.27
C LEU A 15 28.60 -25.48 -20.34
N LEU A 16 27.56 -26.28 -20.56
CA LEU A 16 26.46 -25.87 -21.41
C LEU A 16 25.94 -24.57 -20.82
N PRO A 17 25.79 -23.50 -21.63
CA PRO A 17 25.25 -22.25 -21.12
C PRO A 17 23.96 -22.62 -20.41
N GLU A 18 23.89 -22.33 -19.10
CA GLU A 18 22.66 -22.50 -18.35
C GLU A 18 21.57 -21.91 -19.22
N GLN A 19 20.67 -22.76 -19.72
CA GLN A 19 19.52 -22.28 -20.43
C GLN A 19 18.72 -21.53 -19.38
N ARG A 20 18.98 -20.23 -19.30
CA ARG A 20 18.21 -19.27 -18.55
C ARG A 20 16.84 -19.37 -19.19
N VAL A 21 16.00 -20.23 -18.63
CA VAL A 21 14.59 -20.34 -18.98
C VAL A 21 14.03 -18.99 -18.58
N GLU A 22 14.06 -18.03 -19.50
CA GLU A 22 13.30 -16.82 -19.40
C GLU A 22 11.84 -17.29 -19.38
N LYS A 23 11.29 -17.42 -18.16
CA LYS A 23 9.86 -17.59 -17.97
C LYS A 23 9.21 -16.30 -18.45
N ARG A 24 8.97 -16.20 -19.75
CA ARG A 24 8.19 -15.14 -20.36
C ARG A 24 6.73 -15.41 -20.01
N PHE A 25 6.32 -14.95 -18.83
CA PHE A 25 4.92 -15.01 -18.44
C PHE A 25 4.08 -14.27 -19.49
N PRO A 26 2.94 -14.82 -19.94
CA PRO A 26 2.10 -14.16 -20.93
C PRO A 26 1.60 -12.81 -20.39
N SER A 27 1.76 -11.73 -21.16
CA SER A 27 1.36 -10.36 -20.79
C SER A 27 -0.14 -10.20 -20.53
N TRP A 28 -0.96 -11.17 -20.96
CA TRP A 28 -2.39 -11.19 -20.67
C TRP A 28 -2.71 -11.20 -19.16
N HIS A 29 -1.87 -11.84 -18.34
CA HIS A 29 -2.07 -11.84 -16.89
C HIS A 29 -1.96 -10.43 -16.31
N GLN A 30 -1.06 -9.59 -16.85
CA GLN A 30 -0.92 -8.20 -16.41
C GLN A 30 -2.15 -7.36 -16.80
N LEU A 31 -2.72 -7.58 -17.99
CA LEU A 31 -3.97 -6.93 -18.40
C LEU A 31 -5.14 -7.39 -17.53
N ALA A 32 -5.25 -8.68 -17.25
CA ALA A 32 -6.29 -9.22 -16.37
C ALA A 32 -6.16 -8.64 -14.95
N LEU A 33 -4.95 -8.60 -14.39
CA LEU A 33 -4.69 -7.98 -13.08
C LEU A 33 -5.01 -6.48 -13.08
N GLY A 34 -4.62 -5.76 -14.14
CA GLY A 34 -4.97 -4.36 -14.31
C GLY A 34 -6.47 -4.13 -14.36
N GLY A 35 -7.21 -4.96 -15.09
CA GLY A 35 -8.67 -4.92 -15.14
C GLY A 35 -9.31 -5.17 -13.77
N ILE A 36 -8.83 -6.19 -13.04
CA ILE A 36 -9.31 -6.49 -11.68
C ILE A 36 -9.05 -5.30 -10.74
N LEU A 37 -7.85 -4.70 -10.79
CA LEU A 37 -7.49 -3.56 -9.95
C LEU A 37 -8.35 -2.33 -10.25
N LEU A 38 -8.60 -2.05 -11.54
CA LEU A 38 -9.50 -0.95 -11.93
C LEU A 38 -10.94 -1.17 -11.44
N ILE A 39 -11.45 -2.39 -11.53
CA ILE A 39 -12.78 -2.73 -11.02
C ILE A 39 -12.83 -2.56 -9.50
N SER A 40 -11.81 -3.04 -8.78
CA SER A 40 -11.72 -2.87 -7.31
C SER A 40 -11.75 -1.39 -6.94
N VAL A 41 -10.86 -0.59 -7.53
CA VAL A 41 -10.80 0.86 -7.29
C VAL A 41 -12.15 1.50 -7.61
N PHE A 42 -12.77 1.17 -8.74
CA PHE A 42 -14.08 1.73 -9.06
C PHE A 42 -15.11 1.39 -7.98
N MET A 43 -15.21 0.13 -7.56
CA MET A 43 -16.18 -0.28 -6.54
C MET A 43 -15.90 0.32 -5.15
N ASP A 44 -14.63 0.47 -4.77
CA ASP A 44 -14.23 1.04 -3.48
C ASP A 44 -14.57 2.54 -3.36
N PHE A 45 -14.49 3.28 -4.47
CA PHE A 45 -14.76 4.72 -4.50
C PHE A 45 -16.17 5.09 -4.95
N PHE A 46 -16.91 4.17 -5.58
CA PHE A 46 -18.26 4.43 -6.07
C PHE A 46 -19.24 4.68 -4.90
N GLN A 47 -19.83 5.88 -4.87
CA GLN A 47 -20.79 6.31 -3.84
C GLN A 47 -20.25 6.26 -2.39
N LEU A 48 -18.92 6.37 -2.19
CA LEU A 48 -18.26 6.23 -0.89
C LEU A 48 -18.86 7.11 0.22
N GLY A 49 -19.28 8.34 -0.10
CA GLY A 49 -19.87 9.28 0.87
C GLY A 49 -21.40 9.22 1.03
N GLN A 50 -22.11 8.30 0.38
CA GLN A 50 -23.58 8.30 0.32
C GLN A 50 -24.24 8.15 1.70
N ASN A 51 -23.63 7.40 2.61
CA ASN A 51 -24.16 7.15 3.95
C ASN A 51 -23.85 8.28 4.96
N GLY A 52 -23.17 9.34 4.53
CA GLY A 52 -22.78 10.44 5.41
C GLY A 52 -21.67 10.05 6.39
N PHE A 53 -21.56 10.79 7.49
CA PHE A 53 -20.54 10.60 8.51
C PHE A 53 -20.85 9.39 9.41
N GLY A 54 -19.81 8.64 9.79
CA GLY A 54 -19.92 7.66 10.88
C GLY A 54 -20.16 8.34 12.24
N SER A 55 -20.62 7.59 13.23
CA SER A 55 -21.09 8.19 14.49
C SER A 55 -19.98 8.64 15.45
N TYR A 56 -18.81 8.00 15.46
CA TYR A 56 -17.88 8.11 16.59
C TYR A 56 -16.56 8.86 16.32
N TYR A 57 -16.11 8.93 15.07
CA TYR A 57 -14.76 9.42 14.74
C TYR A 57 -14.70 10.76 13.98
N PRO A 58 -15.70 11.14 13.17
CA PRO A 58 -15.67 12.43 12.47
C PRO A 58 -15.46 13.67 13.36
N PRO A 59 -16.01 13.76 14.59
CA PRO A 59 -15.71 14.87 15.50
C PRO A 59 -14.22 14.97 15.88
N ALA A 60 -13.55 13.83 16.01
CA ALA A 60 -12.11 13.80 16.26
C ALA A 60 -11.32 14.32 15.07
N VAL A 61 -11.63 13.84 13.87
CA VAL A 61 -11.01 14.34 12.63
C VAL A 61 -11.18 15.85 12.53
N ARG A 62 -12.36 16.37 12.89
CA ARG A 62 -12.61 17.81 12.94
C ARG A 62 -11.71 18.52 13.96
N SER A 63 -11.62 18.03 15.19
CA SER A 63 -10.73 18.61 16.22
C SER A 63 -9.25 18.56 15.82
N MET A 64 -8.81 17.44 15.24
CA MET A 64 -7.44 17.24 14.76
C MET A 64 -7.06 18.20 13.62
N MET A 65 -8.04 18.73 12.88
CA MET A 65 -7.78 19.74 11.86
C MET A 65 -7.43 21.11 12.46
N ASP A 66 -7.89 21.42 13.67
CA ASP A 66 -7.83 22.77 14.25
C ASP A 66 -6.40 23.18 14.62
N ASN A 67 -5.57 22.27 15.15
CA ASN A 67 -4.19 22.58 15.52
C ASN A 67 -3.26 21.35 15.50
N TRP A 68 -1.94 21.62 15.53
CA TRP A 68 -0.90 20.59 15.48
C TRP A 68 -0.86 19.64 16.68
N HIS A 69 -1.22 20.12 17.87
CA HIS A 69 -1.26 19.29 19.07
C HIS A 69 -2.38 18.24 18.94
N ASN A 70 -3.58 18.67 18.58
CA ASN A 70 -4.72 17.78 18.38
C ASN A 70 -4.45 16.78 17.25
N PHE A 71 -3.81 17.23 16.15
CA PHE A 71 -3.37 16.37 15.06
C PHE A 71 -2.44 15.24 15.51
N PHE A 72 -1.39 15.58 16.28
CA PHE A 72 -0.40 14.59 16.68
C PHE A 72 -0.96 13.58 17.70
N PHE A 73 -1.76 14.04 18.65
CA PHE A 73 -2.29 13.22 19.75
C PHE A 73 -3.65 12.56 19.47
N ALA A 74 -4.18 12.66 18.25
CA ALA A 74 -5.51 12.16 17.89
C ALA A 74 -6.60 12.61 18.89
N SER A 75 -6.62 13.91 19.17
CA SER A 75 -7.54 14.47 20.14
C SER A 75 -8.97 14.54 19.58
N TYR A 76 -9.92 14.15 20.42
CA TYR A 76 -11.34 14.12 20.10
C TYR A 76 -12.01 15.49 20.29
N ASP A 77 -11.55 16.28 21.26
CA ASP A 77 -12.11 17.59 21.59
C ASP A 77 -11.17 18.74 21.19
N PRO A 78 -11.68 19.95 20.93
CA PRO A 78 -10.84 21.07 20.52
C PRO A 78 -9.77 21.47 21.55
N GLY A 79 -9.99 21.17 22.84
CA GLY A 79 -9.10 21.52 23.94
C GLY A 79 -7.91 20.57 24.11
N GLY A 80 -7.87 19.43 23.42
CA GLY A 80 -6.75 18.50 23.52
C GLY A 80 -6.79 17.57 24.74
N PHE A 81 -7.92 17.47 25.45
CA PHE A 81 -8.01 16.75 26.73
C PHE A 81 -8.35 15.27 26.60
N VAL A 82 -9.15 14.92 25.59
CA VAL A 82 -9.63 13.58 25.29
C VAL A 82 -8.95 13.11 24.03
N THR A 83 -8.38 11.91 24.07
CA THR A 83 -7.69 11.27 22.93
C THR A 83 -8.43 10.00 22.54
N ILE A 84 -8.35 9.63 21.27
CA ILE A 84 -8.85 8.33 20.81
C ILE A 84 -7.91 7.21 21.28
N ASP A 85 -8.46 6.08 21.71
CA ASP A 85 -7.72 4.89 22.19
C ASP A 85 -7.13 4.00 21.07
N LYS A 86 -7.15 4.50 19.82
CA LYS A 86 -6.72 3.79 18.62
C LYS A 86 -5.42 4.40 18.07
N PRO A 87 -4.59 3.60 17.37
CA PRO A 87 -3.40 4.13 16.70
C PRO A 87 -3.75 5.34 15.79
N PRO A 88 -2.99 6.44 15.87
CA PRO A 88 -3.37 7.71 15.24
C PRO A 88 -3.15 7.73 13.72
N VAL A 89 -2.41 6.77 13.18
CA VAL A 89 -1.98 6.74 11.77
C VAL A 89 -3.15 6.83 10.79
N GLY A 90 -4.23 6.06 11.04
CA GLY A 90 -5.43 6.12 10.19
C GLY A 90 -6.09 7.50 10.23
N PHE A 91 -6.15 8.12 11.40
CA PHE A 91 -6.73 9.46 11.55
C PHE A 91 -5.86 10.54 10.92
N TRP A 92 -4.53 10.40 10.91
CA TRP A 92 -3.66 11.34 10.22
C TRP A 92 -3.95 11.40 8.73
N LEU A 93 -4.13 10.24 8.10
CA LEU A 93 -4.49 10.18 6.68
C LEU A 93 -5.88 10.81 6.43
N GLN A 94 -6.87 10.48 7.26
CA GLN A 94 -8.20 11.10 7.18
C GLN A 94 -8.15 12.63 7.34
N VAL A 95 -7.35 13.13 8.29
CA VAL A 95 -7.18 14.57 8.50
C VAL A 95 -6.48 15.23 7.32
N ILE A 96 -5.47 14.59 6.74
CA ILE A 96 -4.79 15.09 5.54
C ILE A 96 -5.78 15.16 4.38
N SER A 97 -6.54 14.10 4.13
CA SER A 97 -7.58 14.07 3.11
C SER A 97 -8.64 15.16 3.34
N ALA A 98 -9.16 15.29 4.56
CA ALA A 98 -10.11 16.34 4.93
C ALA A 98 -9.53 17.76 4.84
N LYS A 99 -8.21 17.94 5.02
CA LYS A 99 -7.54 19.22 4.77
C LYS A 99 -7.42 19.54 3.29
N ILE A 100 -7.24 18.54 2.43
CA ILE A 100 -7.11 18.73 0.97
C ILE A 100 -8.48 18.95 0.32
N PHE A 101 -9.47 18.11 0.65
CA PHE A 101 -10.78 18.10 0.00
C PHE A 101 -11.89 18.82 0.79
N GLY A 102 -11.56 19.33 2.00
CA GLY A 102 -12.53 19.90 2.93
C GLY A 102 -13.25 18.83 3.75
N PHE A 103 -13.78 19.21 4.92
CA PHE A 103 -14.42 18.26 5.86
C PHE A 103 -15.78 17.78 5.35
N THR A 104 -15.77 16.65 4.63
CA THR A 104 -16.94 15.99 4.05
C THR A 104 -16.92 14.49 4.33
N PRO A 105 -18.07 13.79 4.31
CA PRO A 105 -18.11 12.33 4.47
C PRO A 105 -17.17 11.60 3.50
N PHE A 106 -17.15 12.05 2.24
CA PHE A 106 -16.26 11.51 1.21
C PHE A 106 -14.79 11.65 1.62
N SER A 107 -14.36 12.85 2.02
CA SER A 107 -12.96 13.10 2.40
C SER A 107 -12.49 12.30 3.63
N VAL A 108 -13.37 12.06 4.60
CA VAL A 108 -13.02 11.33 5.84
C VAL A 108 -12.97 9.83 5.61
N LEU A 109 -13.69 9.33 4.61
CA LEU A 109 -13.64 7.91 4.21
C LEU A 109 -12.55 7.63 3.17
N LEU A 110 -12.07 8.67 2.48
CA LEU A 110 -10.94 8.58 1.57
C LEU A 110 -9.68 8.24 2.38
N PRO A 111 -8.92 7.20 1.97
CA PRO A 111 -7.80 6.68 2.73
C PRO A 111 -6.62 7.64 2.84
#